data_AF-A0A7K1U7Q1-F1
#
_entry.id   AF-A0A7K1U7Q1-F1
#
_cell.length_a   1.000
_cell.length_b   1.000
_cell.length_c   1.000
_cell.angle_alpha   90.00
_cell.angle_beta   90.00
_cell.angle_gamma   90.00
#
_symmetry.space_group_name_H-M   'P 1'
#
loop_
_entity.id
_entity.type
_entity.pdbx_description
1 polymer ?
#
loop_
_entity_poly.entity_id
_entity_poly.type
_entity_poly.pdbx_seq_one_letter_code
_entity_poly.pdbx_strand_id
1 'polypeptide(L)'
;MRLLSALLLCIIPYIVSAQKKKPKPLIVNDLPVTTLEAQPEEPDPALSEEALQTDKKGEKYGVINTVTKKVLIPYEYEHIEKKYATFYSTSFFFKVKKNGLYGIKDITKKISIPTVYNNIAYDSKPFFPAARGGKWGIISTTGKVKVPFSYDTVFSDMNAYVVRKGQLQGIISVEGKILLPIAYTSFKSFRNSSLNETDWQLIADSHSHKGLWNIASQTLALPAVFDQITDVSNTHVIVVNAGKYGVVTTQNKPAVPFRYDYIKFLFLKDASQPLIARTGDKYGLLSSSGKELIPLQYDDLQSISAGLYKVSNAGKYKVINAAGRILTGQEYDHIGVYVNGKATAYKGQQKTFIDTLGEAGNFQPSDDLGYTDLKSLFDDFALAMNAENDSLLELFCKKVCPDKHTLDFMIQANLKYSTFITDIVRNKYTLEYIRESWFSRLQDTHRYWAANGLTGKLRYTGKEYLNTYLWNEKYAVETFMKPVFFTAGDKSVKFQPNDLTRIDGRWKAFKLPTRI
;
A
#
# COMPACT_ATOMS: atom_id res chain seq x y z
N MET A 1 -4.24 -38.08 -22.19
CA MET A 1 -3.20 -38.78 -22.98
C MET A 1 -3.60 -38.73 -24.45
N ARG A 2 -2.79 -38.06 -25.29
CA ARG A 2 -2.47 -38.32 -26.72
C ARG A 2 -3.64 -38.44 -27.74
N LEU A 3 -3.61 -37.95 -28.98
CA LEU A 3 -2.66 -37.33 -29.92
C LEU A 3 -3.58 -36.71 -31.03
N LEU A 4 -3.43 -35.47 -31.51
CA LEU A 4 -2.43 -34.96 -32.47
C LEU A 4 -2.45 -35.65 -33.85
N SER A 5 -2.92 -34.92 -34.88
CA SER A 5 -2.57 -35.05 -36.30
C SER A 5 -2.71 -33.63 -36.91
N ALA A 6 -1.65 -32.81 -36.97
CA ALA A 6 -0.50 -32.83 -37.88
C ALA A 6 -0.88 -32.56 -39.34
N LEU A 7 -0.59 -31.34 -39.79
CA LEU A 7 -0.35 -31.00 -41.18
C LEU A 7 0.94 -30.16 -41.21
N LEU A 8 2.03 -30.82 -41.60
CA LEU A 8 3.36 -30.25 -41.77
C LEU A 8 4.03 -31.01 -42.92
N LEU A 9 4.40 -30.28 -43.97
CA LEU A 9 5.44 -30.62 -44.97
C LEU A 9 5.78 -29.29 -45.66
N CYS A 10 6.76 -28.54 -45.16
CA CYS A 10 8.22 -28.69 -45.39
C CYS A 10 8.62 -28.42 -46.84
N ILE A 11 9.37 -27.34 -47.09
CA ILE A 11 10.69 -27.39 -47.74
C ILE A 11 11.60 -26.29 -47.14
N ILE A 12 12.76 -26.74 -46.63
CA ILE A 12 14.02 -26.09 -46.18
C ILE A 12 15.14 -26.93 -46.87
N PRO A 13 16.48 -26.62 -46.97
CA PRO A 13 17.33 -25.47 -46.58
C PRO A 13 18.34 -24.99 -47.68
N TYR A 14 19.09 -23.91 -47.43
CA TYR A 14 20.56 -24.01 -47.30
C TYR A 14 21.18 -22.79 -46.57
N ILE A 15 22.20 -23.11 -45.78
CA ILE A 15 23.00 -22.30 -44.86
C ILE A 15 24.27 -21.85 -45.57
N VAL A 16 24.77 -20.61 -45.38
CA VAL A 16 26.20 -20.32 -45.14
C VAL A 16 26.37 -19.03 -44.32
N SER A 17 26.92 -19.22 -43.11
CA SER A 17 27.90 -18.40 -42.39
C SER A 17 28.37 -17.07 -43.02
N ALA A 18 28.17 -15.96 -42.30
CA ALA A 18 29.10 -14.82 -42.31
C ALA A 18 29.15 -14.16 -40.93
N GLN A 19 30.30 -14.33 -40.27
CA GLN A 19 30.69 -13.64 -39.04
C GLN A 19 30.61 -12.11 -39.22
N LYS A 20 29.80 -11.43 -38.41
CA LYS A 20 29.87 -9.96 -38.30
C LYS A 20 31.09 -9.58 -37.47
N LYS A 21 32.17 -9.19 -38.17
CA LYS A 21 33.33 -8.49 -37.61
C LYS A 21 32.85 -7.26 -36.83
N LYS A 22 33.31 -7.12 -35.57
CA LYS A 22 33.26 -5.86 -34.82
C LYS A 22 34.00 -4.77 -35.62
N PRO A 23 33.47 -3.54 -35.75
CA PRO A 23 34.22 -2.48 -36.41
C PRO A 23 35.42 -2.08 -35.53
N LYS A 24 36.58 -1.90 -36.17
CA LYS A 24 37.76 -1.24 -35.60
C LYS A 24 37.40 0.21 -35.26
N PRO A 25 37.91 0.78 -34.15
CA PRO A 25 37.75 2.20 -33.88
C PRO A 25 38.50 3.00 -34.94
N LEU A 26 37.83 4.00 -35.53
CA LEU A 26 38.51 5.05 -36.29
C LEU A 26 39.31 5.90 -35.31
N ILE A 27 40.62 5.92 -35.48
CA ILE A 27 41.48 6.95 -34.90
C ILE A 27 41.26 8.20 -35.76
N VAL A 28 40.59 9.19 -35.20
CA VAL A 28 40.54 10.55 -35.72
C VAL A 28 41.54 11.35 -34.91
N ASN A 29 42.52 11.95 -35.60
CA ASN A 29 43.52 12.81 -34.98
C ASN A 29 42.83 13.98 -34.26
N ASP A 30 43.18 14.16 -32.99
CA ASP A 30 42.74 15.28 -32.15
C ASP A 30 43.17 16.62 -32.77
N LEU A 31 42.19 17.41 -33.21
CA LEU A 31 42.31 18.86 -33.30
C LEU A 31 41.96 19.41 -31.91
N PRO A 32 42.62 20.48 -31.42
CA PRO A 32 42.32 21.02 -30.09
C PRO A 32 40.89 21.56 -30.08
N VAL A 33 39.99 20.82 -29.42
CA VAL A 33 38.70 21.34 -29.02
C VAL A 33 38.97 22.23 -27.82
N THR A 34 39.00 23.54 -28.04
CA THR A 34 38.74 24.51 -26.97
C THR A 34 37.31 24.29 -26.52
N THR A 35 37.12 23.45 -25.51
CA THR A 35 35.92 23.45 -24.69
C THR A 35 35.88 24.80 -23.99
N LEU A 36 35.16 25.76 -24.58
CA LEU A 36 34.49 26.77 -23.79
C LEU A 36 33.45 26.01 -22.96
N GLU A 37 33.87 25.55 -21.77
CA GLU A 37 32.93 25.29 -20.69
C GLU A 37 32.13 26.58 -20.53
N ALA A 38 30.88 26.55 -20.96
CA ALA A 38 29.94 27.60 -20.59
C ALA A 38 29.87 27.56 -19.07
N GLN A 39 30.47 28.57 -18.43
CA GLN A 39 30.29 28.77 -17.01
C GLN A 39 28.80 28.83 -16.71
N PRO A 40 28.33 28.25 -15.59
CA PRO A 40 26.95 28.47 -15.17
C PRO A 40 26.77 29.99 -15.03
N GLU A 41 25.96 30.60 -15.91
CA GLU A 41 25.58 32.00 -15.76
C GLU A 41 25.01 32.17 -14.35
N GLU A 42 25.64 33.03 -13.53
CA GLU A 42 25.05 33.43 -12.26
C GLU A 42 23.62 33.95 -12.52
N PRO A 43 22.63 33.58 -11.69
CA PRO A 43 21.27 34.09 -11.88
C PRO A 43 21.30 35.61 -11.80
N ASP A 44 20.80 36.28 -12.85
CA ASP A 44 20.69 37.75 -12.91
C ASP A 44 20.12 38.27 -11.57
N PRO A 45 20.91 38.98 -10.75
CA PRO A 45 20.45 39.45 -9.44
C PRO A 45 19.26 40.42 -9.56
N ALA A 46 18.96 40.92 -10.76
CA ALA A 46 17.77 41.70 -11.06
C ALA A 46 16.48 40.85 -11.16
N LEU A 47 16.54 39.54 -11.36
CA LEU A 47 15.37 38.66 -11.46
C LEU A 47 15.16 37.84 -10.18
N SER A 48 15.56 38.33 -9.02
CA SER A 48 15.19 37.72 -7.74
C SER A 48 13.68 37.85 -7.50
N GLU A 49 13.08 36.85 -6.87
CA GLU A 49 11.63 36.81 -6.63
C GLU A 49 11.11 38.06 -5.90
N GLU A 50 11.88 38.51 -4.92
CA GLU A 50 11.60 39.68 -4.07
C GLU A 50 11.68 40.99 -4.84
N ALA A 51 12.47 41.04 -5.92
CA ALA A 51 12.57 42.21 -6.77
C ALA A 51 11.35 42.39 -7.69
N LEU A 52 10.51 41.36 -7.87
CA LEU A 52 9.42 41.36 -8.86
C LEU A 52 8.07 41.64 -8.22
N GLN A 53 7.58 42.87 -8.38
CA GLN A 53 6.36 43.35 -7.75
C GLN A 53 5.33 43.80 -8.78
N THR A 54 4.08 43.37 -8.58
CA THR A 54 2.92 43.96 -9.28
C THR A 54 2.70 45.36 -8.74
N ASP A 55 2.69 46.35 -9.62
CA ASP A 55 2.50 47.75 -9.27
C ASP A 55 1.30 48.34 -10.03
N LYS A 56 0.70 49.40 -9.49
CA LYS A 56 -0.50 50.04 -10.04
C LYS A 56 -0.26 51.52 -10.31
N LYS A 57 -0.56 51.96 -11.53
CA LYS A 57 -0.52 53.38 -11.94
C LYS A 57 -1.87 53.77 -12.54
N GLY A 58 -2.57 54.70 -11.89
CA GLY A 58 -3.96 54.99 -12.21
C GLY A 58 -4.84 53.75 -12.03
N GLU A 59 -5.59 53.36 -13.06
CA GLU A 59 -6.43 52.15 -13.06
C GLU A 59 -5.75 50.90 -13.64
N LYS A 60 -4.51 51.02 -14.10
CA LYS A 60 -3.79 49.93 -14.79
C LYS A 60 -2.67 49.36 -13.93
N TYR A 61 -2.45 48.06 -14.09
CA TYR A 61 -1.42 47.28 -13.43
C TYR A 61 -0.29 46.95 -14.39
N GLY A 62 0.94 46.96 -13.87
CA GLY A 62 2.16 46.50 -14.51
C GLY A 62 3.00 45.66 -13.54
N VAL A 63 4.14 45.17 -13.99
CA VAL A 63 5.14 44.51 -13.12
C VAL A 63 6.44 45.26 -13.26
N ILE A 64 7.02 45.60 -12.12
CA ILE A 64 8.30 46.30 -12.04
C ILE A 64 9.33 45.42 -11.35
N ASN A 65 10.58 45.68 -11.69
CA ASN A 65 11.71 45.30 -10.87
C ASN A 65 11.95 46.42 -9.84
N THR A 66 11.81 46.13 -8.55
CA THR A 66 11.91 47.13 -7.48
C THR A 66 13.34 47.60 -7.22
N VAL A 67 14.34 46.79 -7.61
CA VAL A 67 15.78 47.12 -7.50
C VAL A 67 16.21 48.00 -8.67
N THR A 68 15.97 47.57 -9.90
CA THR A 68 16.40 48.31 -11.11
C THR A 68 15.42 49.42 -11.51
N LYS A 69 14.25 49.49 -10.87
CA LYS A 69 13.11 50.36 -11.23
C LYS A 69 12.58 50.16 -12.66
N LYS A 70 13.00 49.09 -13.34
CA LYS A 70 12.58 48.80 -14.71
C LYS A 70 11.16 48.26 -14.74
N VAL A 71 10.34 48.77 -15.65
CA VAL A 71 9.03 48.18 -15.97
C VAL A 71 9.24 46.94 -16.84
N LEU A 72 8.85 45.78 -16.32
CA LEU A 72 8.98 44.48 -16.98
C LEU A 72 7.70 44.05 -17.69
N ILE A 73 6.54 44.39 -17.12
CA ILE A 73 5.22 44.27 -17.77
C ILE A 73 4.59 45.67 -17.74
N PRO A 74 4.19 46.23 -18.88
CA PRO A 74 3.68 47.60 -18.96
C PRO A 74 2.35 47.80 -18.21
N TYR A 75 2.08 49.03 -17.76
CA TYR A 75 0.84 49.42 -17.08
C TYR A 75 -0.35 49.52 -18.05
N GLU A 76 -0.81 48.37 -18.55
CA GLU A 76 -1.94 48.31 -19.50
C GLU A 76 -3.02 47.29 -19.11
N TYR A 77 -2.82 46.57 -18.00
CA TYR A 77 -3.68 45.47 -17.57
C TYR A 77 -4.66 45.93 -16.50
N GLU A 78 -5.87 45.37 -16.53
CA GLU A 78 -6.91 45.57 -15.50
C GLU A 78 -6.57 44.83 -14.21
N HIS A 79 -5.86 43.71 -14.33
CA HIS A 79 -5.43 42.89 -13.20
C HIS A 79 -4.21 42.06 -13.58
N ILE A 80 -3.30 41.86 -12.63
CA ILE A 80 -2.13 40.97 -12.77
C ILE A 80 -2.03 40.12 -11.51
N GLU A 81 -2.00 38.80 -11.69
CA GLU A 81 -1.82 37.84 -10.61
C GLU A 81 -0.49 37.11 -10.81
N LYS A 82 0.43 37.24 -9.84
CA LYS A 82 1.69 36.48 -9.82
C LYS A 82 1.38 35.02 -9.48
N LYS A 83 1.89 34.09 -10.29
CA LYS A 83 1.70 32.65 -10.11
C LYS A 83 3.03 31.92 -10.19
N TYR A 84 3.24 31.01 -9.26
CA TYR A 84 4.38 30.11 -9.26
C TYR A 84 4.00 28.86 -10.04
N ALA A 85 4.70 28.59 -11.14
CA ALA A 85 4.66 27.27 -11.72
C ALA A 85 5.58 26.38 -10.89
N THR A 86 5.00 25.50 -10.06
CA THR A 86 5.75 24.64 -9.14
C THR A 86 6.76 23.72 -9.84
N PHE A 87 6.63 23.51 -11.15
CA PHE A 87 7.55 22.70 -11.98
C PHE A 87 8.63 23.51 -12.71
N TYR A 88 8.46 24.83 -12.81
CA TYR A 88 9.47 25.74 -13.32
C TYR A 88 9.96 26.60 -12.17
N SER A 89 10.84 26.06 -11.32
CA SER A 89 11.41 26.77 -10.16
C SER A 89 12.18 28.05 -10.52
N THR A 90 12.31 28.37 -11.81
CA THR A 90 13.01 29.55 -12.35
C THR A 90 12.14 30.41 -13.28
N SER A 91 10.81 30.17 -13.38
CA SER A 91 9.92 30.97 -14.24
C SER A 91 8.84 31.71 -13.48
N PHE A 92 8.85 33.04 -13.62
CA PHE A 92 7.85 33.93 -13.02
C PHE A 92 6.72 34.17 -14.03
N PHE A 93 5.63 33.40 -13.88
CA PHE A 93 4.43 33.56 -14.68
C PHE A 93 3.47 34.57 -14.04
N PHE A 94 2.96 35.47 -14.86
CA PHE A 94 1.94 36.46 -14.48
C PHE A 94 0.69 36.22 -15.30
N LYS A 95 -0.42 35.97 -14.63
CA LYS A 95 -1.75 35.93 -15.26
C LYS A 95 -2.18 37.37 -15.44
N VAL A 96 -2.34 37.81 -16.67
CA VAL A 96 -2.69 39.19 -16.97
C VAL A 96 -4.09 39.27 -17.55
N LYS A 97 -4.86 40.30 -17.16
CA LYS A 97 -6.22 40.56 -17.66
C LYS A 97 -6.27 41.88 -18.41
N LYS A 98 -6.76 41.88 -19.65
CA LYS A 98 -6.95 43.06 -20.49
C LYS A 98 -8.23 42.91 -21.30
N ASN A 99 -9.08 43.94 -21.31
CA ASN A 99 -10.39 43.95 -21.98
C ASN A 99 -11.27 42.77 -21.54
N GLY A 100 -11.26 42.43 -20.25
CA GLY A 100 -12.03 41.30 -19.73
C GLY A 100 -11.46 39.90 -20.01
N LEU A 101 -10.40 39.77 -20.83
CA LEU A 101 -9.80 38.49 -21.23
C LEU A 101 -8.42 38.28 -20.59
N TYR A 102 -8.05 37.02 -20.43
CA TYR A 102 -6.83 36.59 -19.76
C TYR A 102 -5.75 36.15 -20.74
N GLY A 103 -4.50 36.40 -20.37
CA GLY A 103 -3.27 35.95 -21.01
C GLY A 103 -2.21 35.61 -19.96
N ILE A 104 -1.01 35.22 -20.40
CA ILE A 104 0.11 34.89 -19.52
C ILE A 104 1.37 35.62 -20.01
N LYS A 105 2.12 36.18 -19.07
CA LYS A 105 3.47 36.71 -19.30
C LYS A 105 4.48 35.91 -18.49
N ASP A 106 5.53 35.42 -19.11
CA ASP A 106 6.72 34.87 -18.46
C ASP A 106 7.87 35.83 -18.71
N ILE A 107 8.33 36.50 -17.65
CA ILE A 107 9.41 37.48 -17.77
C ILE A 107 10.80 36.84 -17.86
N THR A 108 10.98 35.60 -17.38
CA THR A 108 12.30 34.95 -17.41
C THR A 108 12.56 34.32 -18.78
N LYS A 109 11.53 33.67 -19.35
CA LYS A 109 11.61 33.09 -20.69
C LYS A 109 11.13 34.01 -21.81
N LYS A 110 10.71 35.24 -21.48
CA LYS A 110 10.11 36.23 -22.41
C LYS A 110 8.92 35.66 -23.19
N ILE A 111 8.15 34.76 -22.58
CA ILE A 111 6.96 34.17 -23.21
C ILE A 111 5.77 35.09 -23.01
N SER A 112 4.95 35.26 -24.05
CA SER A 112 3.74 36.07 -24.01
C SER A 112 2.58 35.34 -24.68
N ILE A 113 1.68 34.79 -23.87
CA ILE A 113 0.38 34.31 -24.31
C ILE A 113 -0.60 35.50 -24.35
N PRO A 114 -1.24 35.78 -25.50
CA PRO A 114 -2.09 36.95 -25.66
C PRO A 114 -3.37 36.89 -24.80
N THR A 115 -3.92 38.05 -24.46
CA THR A 115 -5.17 38.20 -23.68
C THR A 115 -6.41 37.92 -24.53
N VAL A 116 -6.62 36.65 -24.90
CA VAL A 116 -7.71 36.20 -25.78
C VAL A 116 -8.59 35.11 -25.16
N TYR A 117 -8.33 34.76 -23.89
CA TYR A 117 -8.99 33.64 -23.21
C TYR A 117 -10.00 34.13 -22.18
N ASN A 118 -11.15 33.48 -22.09
CA ASN A 118 -12.13 33.75 -21.03
C ASN A 118 -11.57 33.40 -19.65
N ASN A 119 -10.71 32.38 -19.58
CA ASN A 119 -9.97 32.02 -18.37
C ASN A 119 -8.74 31.15 -18.75
N ILE A 120 -7.74 31.11 -17.87
CA ILE A 120 -6.61 30.19 -17.94
C ILE A 120 -6.36 29.64 -16.54
N ALA A 121 -6.42 28.32 -16.38
CA ALA A 121 -6.06 27.64 -15.15
C ALA A 121 -4.56 27.42 -15.10
N TYR A 122 -3.97 27.73 -13.95
CA TYR A 122 -2.58 27.39 -13.68
C TYR A 122 -2.47 25.94 -13.29
N ASP A 123 -1.45 25.31 -13.83
CA ASP A 123 -1.17 23.90 -13.60
C ASP A 123 0.31 23.78 -13.24
N SER A 124 0.66 22.74 -12.50
CA SER A 124 2.07 22.39 -12.26
C SER A 124 2.70 21.80 -13.52
N LYS A 125 1.94 21.57 -14.59
CA LYS A 125 2.42 20.98 -15.85
C LYS A 125 2.87 22.06 -16.84
N PRO A 126 3.68 21.72 -17.86
CA PRO A 126 4.09 22.64 -18.92
C PRO A 126 2.96 22.97 -19.93
N PHE A 127 1.72 22.94 -19.48
CA PHE A 127 0.51 23.12 -20.28
C PHE A 127 -0.58 23.75 -19.40
N PHE A 128 -1.46 24.54 -20.02
CA PHE A 128 -2.50 25.27 -19.31
C PHE A 128 -3.88 24.90 -19.86
N PRO A 129 -4.81 24.40 -19.01
CA PRO A 129 -6.21 24.42 -19.35
C PRO A 129 -6.68 25.86 -19.55
N ALA A 130 -7.28 26.15 -20.70
CA ALA A 130 -7.74 27.50 -21.04
C ALA A 130 -9.16 27.44 -21.60
N ALA A 131 -9.91 28.52 -21.39
CA ALA A 131 -11.25 28.69 -21.93
C ALA A 131 -11.24 29.77 -23.03
N ARG A 132 -11.83 29.47 -24.19
CA ARG A 132 -12.01 30.42 -25.29
C ARG A 132 -13.36 30.18 -25.94
N GLY A 133 -14.17 31.22 -26.08
CA GLY A 133 -15.54 31.11 -26.57
C GLY A 133 -16.44 30.28 -25.65
N GLY A 134 -16.19 30.31 -24.33
CA GLY A 134 -16.96 29.56 -23.33
C GLY A 134 -16.68 28.05 -23.28
N LYS A 135 -15.80 27.52 -24.13
CA LYS A 135 -15.36 26.12 -24.10
C LYS A 135 -13.90 26.01 -23.67
N TRP A 136 -13.56 24.91 -23.03
CA TRP A 136 -12.23 24.62 -22.52
C TRP A 136 -11.44 23.70 -23.46
N GLY A 137 -10.14 23.96 -23.52
CA GLY A 137 -9.11 23.18 -24.19
C GLY A 137 -7.79 23.27 -23.42
N ILE A 138 -6.69 22.83 -24.02
CA ILE A 138 -5.36 22.88 -23.40
C ILE A 138 -4.40 23.57 -24.36
N ILE A 139 -3.60 24.50 -23.84
CA ILE A 139 -2.55 25.21 -24.58
C ILE A 139 -1.18 24.91 -24.00
N SER A 140 -0.13 24.93 -24.83
CA SER A 140 1.26 24.89 -24.38
C SER A 140 1.65 26.19 -23.67
N THR A 141 2.83 26.19 -23.03
CA THR A 141 3.43 27.42 -22.50
C THR A 141 3.61 28.52 -23.55
N THR A 142 3.77 28.17 -24.82
CA THR A 142 3.84 29.13 -25.94
C THR A 142 2.48 29.57 -26.48
N GLY A 143 1.38 29.13 -25.88
CA GLY A 143 0.02 29.45 -26.31
C GLY A 143 -0.49 28.65 -27.51
N LYS A 144 0.26 27.64 -28.00
CA LYS A 144 -0.20 26.74 -29.06
C LYS A 144 -1.30 25.82 -28.52
N VAL A 145 -2.39 25.68 -29.26
CA VAL A 145 -3.48 24.77 -28.91
C VAL A 145 -3.00 23.33 -29.02
N LYS A 146 -3.01 22.61 -27.89
CA LYS A 146 -2.70 21.17 -27.80
C LYS A 146 -3.97 20.34 -27.83
N VAL A 147 -4.99 20.80 -27.12
CA VAL A 147 -6.32 20.18 -27.12
C VAL A 147 -7.36 21.23 -27.50
N PRO A 148 -8.20 21.00 -28.53
CA PRO A 148 -9.18 21.98 -28.99
C PRO A 148 -10.19 22.41 -27.92
N PHE A 149 -10.63 23.68 -27.99
CA PHE A 149 -11.66 24.26 -27.12
C PHE A 149 -13.05 23.67 -27.43
N SER A 150 -13.34 22.50 -26.87
CA SER A 150 -14.56 21.73 -27.17
C SER A 150 -15.23 21.13 -25.93
N TYR A 151 -14.62 21.29 -24.76
CA TYR A 151 -15.11 20.76 -23.49
C TYR A 151 -15.85 21.84 -22.69
N ASP A 152 -16.78 21.44 -21.83
CA ASP A 152 -17.44 22.37 -20.91
C ASP A 152 -16.53 22.75 -19.74
N THR A 153 -15.69 21.82 -19.29
CA THR A 153 -14.64 22.07 -18.30
C THR A 153 -13.45 21.15 -18.56
N VAL A 154 -12.25 21.63 -18.19
CA VAL A 154 -11.01 20.83 -18.12
C VAL A 154 -10.36 21.10 -16.77
N PHE A 155 -10.09 20.04 -16.01
CA PHE A 155 -9.42 20.09 -14.71
C PHE A 155 -8.18 19.20 -14.72
N SER A 156 -7.10 19.65 -14.08
CA SER A 156 -5.85 18.90 -13.97
C SER A 156 -5.90 17.91 -12.81
N ASP A 157 -5.61 16.64 -13.07
CA ASP A 157 -5.54 15.60 -12.04
C ASP A 157 -4.21 14.83 -12.17
N MET A 158 -3.31 15.01 -11.20
CA MET A 158 -1.95 14.46 -11.14
C MET A 158 -1.20 14.46 -12.49
N ASN A 159 -1.32 13.42 -13.31
CA ASN A 159 -0.62 13.25 -14.58
C ASN A 159 -1.53 13.34 -15.84
N ALA A 160 -2.82 13.61 -15.68
CA ALA A 160 -3.80 13.66 -16.76
C ALA A 160 -4.77 14.86 -16.58
N TYR A 161 -5.83 14.91 -17.40
CA TYR A 161 -6.87 15.93 -17.32
C TYR A 161 -8.26 15.30 -17.35
N VAL A 162 -9.10 15.68 -16.39
CA VAL A 162 -10.52 15.36 -16.38
C VAL A 162 -11.25 16.36 -17.28
N VAL A 163 -11.95 15.84 -18.28
CA VAL A 163 -12.74 16.63 -19.25
C VAL A 163 -14.22 16.40 -19.02
N ARG A 164 -15.05 17.42 -19.26
CA ARG A 164 -16.52 17.31 -19.19
C ARG A 164 -17.18 17.71 -20.51
N LYS A 165 -18.20 16.96 -20.94
CA LYS A 165 -19.17 17.34 -21.97
C LYS A 165 -20.58 17.00 -21.49
N GLY A 166 -21.42 18.01 -21.33
CA GLY A 166 -22.72 17.90 -20.68
C GLY A 166 -22.56 17.36 -19.25
N GLN A 167 -23.30 16.29 -18.95
CA GLN A 167 -23.26 15.60 -17.65
C GLN A 167 -22.17 14.51 -17.59
N LEU A 168 -21.47 14.27 -18.70
CA LEU A 168 -20.50 13.18 -18.81
C LEU A 168 -19.07 13.71 -18.70
N GLN A 169 -18.23 12.89 -18.11
CA GLN A 169 -16.84 13.15 -17.83
C GLN A 169 -15.97 12.00 -18.33
N GLY A 170 -14.73 12.32 -18.68
CA GLY A 170 -13.70 11.38 -19.09
C GLY A 170 -12.32 11.92 -18.75
N ILE A 171 -11.27 11.18 -19.10
CA ILE A 171 -9.88 11.54 -18.83
C ILE A 171 -9.09 11.53 -20.13
N ILE A 172 -8.30 12.57 -20.35
CA ILE A 172 -7.40 12.69 -21.49
C ILE A 172 -5.95 12.86 -21.04
N SER A 173 -5.01 12.41 -21.88
CA SER A 173 -3.60 12.76 -21.76
C SER A 173 -3.38 14.22 -22.15
N VAL A 174 -2.16 14.70 -21.95
CA VAL A 174 -1.80 16.08 -22.30
C VAL A 174 -1.74 16.33 -23.81
N GLU A 175 -1.54 15.27 -24.60
CA GLU A 175 -1.66 15.26 -26.06
C GLU A 175 -3.12 15.18 -26.53
N GLY A 176 -4.09 15.08 -25.61
CA GLY A 176 -5.51 14.93 -25.93
C GLY A 176 -5.94 13.51 -26.24
N LYS A 177 -5.09 12.50 -26.02
CA LYS A 177 -5.48 11.09 -26.16
C LYS A 177 -6.51 10.75 -25.09
N ILE A 178 -7.62 10.14 -25.47
CA ILE A 178 -8.62 9.64 -24.51
C ILE A 178 -8.00 8.46 -23.74
N LEU A 179 -7.80 8.65 -22.44
CA LEU A 179 -7.34 7.62 -21.49
C LEU A 179 -8.55 6.91 -20.85
N LEU A 180 -9.61 7.67 -20.58
CA LEU A 180 -10.90 7.18 -20.11
C LEU A 180 -12.02 7.86 -20.91
N PRO A 181 -12.93 7.13 -21.57
CA PRO A 181 -14.00 7.71 -22.39
C PRO A 181 -14.88 8.70 -21.62
N ILE A 182 -15.48 9.66 -22.34
CA ILE A 182 -16.41 10.65 -21.78
C ILE A 182 -17.79 10.00 -21.62
N ALA A 183 -17.89 9.06 -20.69
CA ALA A 183 -19.05 8.20 -20.49
C ALA A 183 -19.49 8.11 -19.02
N TYR A 184 -18.82 8.83 -18.12
CA TYR A 184 -19.00 8.69 -16.69
C TYR A 184 -19.69 9.92 -16.10
N THR A 185 -20.61 9.70 -15.17
CA THR A 185 -21.36 10.75 -14.49
C THR A 185 -20.70 11.21 -13.19
N SER A 186 -19.78 10.40 -12.63
CA SER A 186 -19.08 10.76 -11.40
C SER A 186 -17.71 10.12 -11.26
N PHE A 187 -16.83 10.85 -10.57
CA PHE A 187 -15.50 10.45 -10.09
C PHE A 187 -15.43 10.77 -8.60
N LYS A 188 -15.17 9.79 -7.74
CA LYS A 188 -15.17 9.97 -6.28
C LYS A 188 -14.04 9.20 -5.61
N SER A 189 -13.47 9.76 -4.54
CA SER A 189 -12.61 8.99 -3.63
C SER A 189 -13.43 7.91 -2.91
N PHE A 190 -12.78 6.78 -2.60
CA PHE A 190 -13.43 5.62 -1.98
C PHE A 190 -12.81 5.33 -0.62
N ARG A 191 -13.61 5.49 0.45
CA ARG A 191 -13.13 5.41 1.84
C ARG A 191 -12.95 3.98 2.37
N ASN A 192 -13.74 3.02 1.90
CA ASN A 192 -13.70 1.64 2.41
C ASN A 192 -12.61 0.82 1.71
N SER A 193 -11.38 1.29 1.81
CA SER A 193 -10.27 0.87 0.98
C SER A 193 -8.97 0.74 1.78
N SER A 194 -8.12 -0.22 1.42
CA SER A 194 -6.71 -0.20 1.83
C SER A 194 -5.81 0.57 0.86
N LEU A 195 -6.37 1.04 -0.26
CA LEU A 195 -5.63 1.73 -1.31
C LEU A 195 -5.29 3.17 -0.91
N ASN A 196 -4.24 3.70 -1.54
CA ASN A 196 -3.92 5.11 -1.46
C ASN A 196 -5.00 5.95 -2.15
N GLU A 197 -5.72 6.79 -1.40
CA GLU A 197 -6.84 7.59 -1.92
C GLU A 197 -6.42 8.60 -3.00
N THR A 198 -5.13 8.95 -3.11
CA THR A 198 -4.62 9.80 -4.19
C THR A 198 -4.49 9.07 -5.52
N ASP A 199 -4.39 7.74 -5.50
CA ASP A 199 -4.05 6.96 -6.70
C ASP A 199 -5.28 6.31 -7.34
N TRP A 200 -6.43 6.30 -6.65
CA TRP A 200 -7.60 5.53 -7.06
C TRP A 200 -8.90 6.31 -6.95
N GLN A 201 -9.76 6.17 -7.96
CA GLN A 201 -11.08 6.79 -8.03
C GLN A 201 -12.15 5.77 -8.37
N LEU A 202 -13.26 5.84 -7.63
CA LEU A 202 -14.51 5.20 -8.00
C LEU A 202 -15.14 6.01 -9.15
N ILE A 203 -15.47 5.32 -10.24
CA ILE A 203 -16.16 5.92 -11.38
C ILE A 203 -17.58 5.34 -11.50
N ALA A 204 -18.52 6.13 -12.01
CA ALA A 204 -19.86 5.62 -12.31
C ALA A 204 -20.36 6.05 -13.68
N ASP A 205 -21.07 5.14 -14.38
CA ASP A 205 -21.71 5.42 -15.67
C ASP A 205 -23.08 6.12 -15.48
N SER A 206 -23.84 6.27 -16.57
CA SER A 206 -25.19 6.87 -16.54
C SER A 206 -26.25 5.98 -15.89
N HIS A 207 -26.00 4.68 -15.77
CA HIS A 207 -26.87 3.72 -15.12
C HIS A 207 -26.49 3.47 -13.66
N SER A 208 -25.54 4.26 -13.13
CA SER A 208 -24.97 4.13 -11.79
C SER A 208 -24.12 2.88 -11.54
N HIS A 209 -23.75 2.11 -12.57
CA HIS A 209 -22.77 1.04 -12.43
C HIS A 209 -21.41 1.61 -12.04
N LYS A 210 -20.69 0.87 -11.20
CA LYS A 210 -19.43 1.25 -10.57
C LYS A 210 -18.26 0.57 -11.25
N GLY A 211 -17.19 1.34 -11.43
CA GLY A 211 -15.88 0.88 -11.86
C GLY A 211 -14.80 1.51 -11.01
N LEU A 212 -13.55 1.14 -11.28
CA LEU A 212 -12.39 1.63 -10.54
C LEU A 212 -11.31 2.10 -11.51
N TRP A 213 -10.89 3.35 -11.37
CA TRP A 213 -9.83 3.98 -12.14
C TRP A 213 -8.58 4.15 -11.27
N ASN A 214 -7.42 3.79 -11.81
CA ASN A 214 -6.13 4.08 -11.19
C ASN A 214 -5.51 5.31 -11.87
N ILE A 215 -5.38 6.40 -11.12
CA ILE A 215 -4.84 7.68 -11.59
C ILE A 215 -3.32 7.59 -11.76
N ALA A 216 -2.63 6.91 -10.84
CA ALA A 216 -1.17 6.81 -10.86
C ALA A 216 -0.67 6.04 -12.09
N SER A 217 -1.27 4.90 -12.41
CA SER A 217 -0.96 4.10 -13.60
C SER A 217 -1.72 4.53 -14.86
N GLN A 218 -2.71 5.42 -14.72
CA GLN A 218 -3.61 5.84 -15.81
C GLN A 218 -4.32 4.67 -16.50
N THR A 219 -4.81 3.71 -15.70
CA THR A 219 -5.48 2.51 -16.23
C THR A 219 -6.85 2.30 -15.60
N LEU A 220 -7.80 1.85 -16.43
CA LEU A 220 -9.09 1.36 -15.97
C LEU A 220 -8.88 -0.01 -15.33
N ALA A 221 -8.92 -0.05 -14.00
CA ALA A 221 -8.71 -1.28 -13.24
C ALA A 221 -9.95 -2.17 -13.30
N LEU A 222 -11.12 -1.61 -13.02
CA LEU A 222 -12.41 -2.29 -13.14
C LEU A 222 -13.34 -1.46 -14.05
N PRO A 223 -13.96 -2.06 -15.08
CA PRO A 223 -14.95 -1.36 -15.88
C PRO A 223 -16.21 -1.04 -15.06
N ALA A 224 -16.95 0.00 -15.47
CA ALA A 224 -18.20 0.39 -14.82
C ALA A 224 -19.36 -0.53 -15.23
N VAL A 225 -19.34 -1.75 -14.68
CA VAL A 225 -20.33 -2.80 -14.97
C VAL A 225 -20.89 -3.43 -13.69
N PHE A 226 -20.37 -3.06 -12.52
CA PHE A 226 -20.81 -3.62 -11.25
C PHE A 226 -21.90 -2.75 -10.63
N ASP A 227 -22.89 -3.35 -9.97
CA ASP A 227 -23.90 -2.60 -9.23
C ASP A 227 -23.24 -1.78 -8.12
N GLN A 228 -22.28 -2.40 -7.42
CA GLN A 228 -21.54 -1.79 -6.32
C GLN A 228 -20.09 -2.30 -6.24
N ILE A 229 -19.22 -1.44 -5.72
CA ILE A 229 -17.89 -1.80 -5.22
C ILE A 229 -17.93 -1.50 -3.72
N THR A 230 -17.86 -2.53 -2.87
CA THR A 230 -18.11 -2.38 -1.42
C THR A 230 -16.83 -2.24 -0.63
N ASP A 231 -15.79 -2.95 -1.03
CA ASP A 231 -14.52 -3.00 -0.31
C ASP A 231 -13.38 -3.18 -1.31
N VAL A 232 -12.28 -2.47 -1.10
CA VAL A 232 -11.11 -2.56 -1.97
C VAL A 232 -9.87 -2.80 -1.13
N SER A 233 -9.12 -3.85 -1.45
CA SER A 233 -7.79 -4.11 -0.91
C SER A 233 -6.72 -3.87 -1.99
N ASN A 234 -5.45 -4.02 -1.64
CA ASN A 234 -4.33 -3.88 -2.58
C ASN A 234 -4.41 -4.84 -3.78
N THR A 235 -5.05 -6.01 -3.62
CA THR A 235 -5.07 -7.08 -4.64
C THR A 235 -6.46 -7.56 -5.01
N HIS A 236 -7.46 -7.41 -4.14
CA HIS A 236 -8.82 -7.89 -4.33
C HIS A 236 -9.86 -6.79 -4.11
N VAL A 237 -11.00 -6.92 -4.78
CA VAL A 237 -12.13 -6.00 -4.74
C VAL A 237 -13.40 -6.81 -4.52
N ILE A 238 -14.16 -6.48 -3.47
CA ILE A 238 -15.50 -7.03 -3.27
C ILE A 238 -16.47 -6.19 -4.08
N VAL A 239 -17.24 -6.88 -4.92
CA VAL A 239 -18.13 -6.30 -5.91
C VAL A 239 -19.51 -6.95 -5.84
N VAL A 240 -20.54 -6.19 -6.16
CA VAL A 240 -21.91 -6.68 -6.33
C VAL A 240 -22.26 -6.62 -7.81
N ASN A 241 -22.75 -7.72 -8.35
CA ASN A 241 -23.22 -7.82 -9.74
C ASN A 241 -24.53 -8.62 -9.78
N ALA A 242 -25.55 -8.07 -10.43
CA ALA A 242 -26.91 -8.59 -10.42
C ALA A 242 -27.41 -8.91 -8.99
N GLY A 243 -27.10 -8.02 -8.03
CA GLY A 243 -27.49 -8.16 -6.62
C GLY A 243 -26.75 -9.24 -5.82
N LYS A 244 -25.74 -9.92 -6.40
CA LYS A 244 -24.93 -10.93 -5.70
C LYS A 244 -23.49 -10.47 -5.52
N TYR A 245 -22.94 -10.76 -4.36
CA TYR A 245 -21.55 -10.50 -4.01
C TYR A 245 -20.62 -11.52 -4.68
N GLY A 246 -19.49 -11.01 -5.17
CA GLY A 246 -18.35 -11.76 -5.64
C GLY A 246 -17.06 -10.98 -5.35
N VAL A 247 -15.93 -11.54 -5.76
CA VAL A 247 -14.62 -10.89 -5.62
C VAL A 247 -13.88 -10.98 -6.94
N VAL A 248 -13.30 -9.85 -7.35
CA VAL A 248 -12.36 -9.77 -8.47
C VAL A 248 -11.02 -9.26 -7.97
N THR A 249 -9.95 -9.49 -8.71
CA THR A 249 -8.66 -8.84 -8.41
C THR A 249 -8.69 -7.38 -8.85
N THR A 250 -7.72 -6.58 -8.41
CA THR A 250 -7.54 -5.20 -8.91
C THR A 250 -7.15 -5.13 -10.40
N GLN A 251 -6.93 -6.27 -11.05
CA GLN A 251 -6.76 -6.43 -12.51
C GLN A 251 -8.02 -6.98 -13.18
N ASN A 252 -9.17 -6.92 -12.49
CA ASN A 252 -10.47 -7.42 -12.95
C ASN A 252 -10.48 -8.91 -13.33
N LYS A 253 -9.70 -9.74 -12.61
CA LYS A 253 -9.77 -11.20 -12.76
C LYS A 253 -10.75 -11.78 -11.73
N PRO A 254 -11.68 -12.67 -12.09
CA PRO A 254 -12.55 -13.32 -11.12
C PRO A 254 -11.73 -14.09 -10.07
N ALA A 255 -12.04 -13.88 -8.79
CA ALA A 255 -11.44 -14.60 -7.66
C ALA A 255 -12.49 -15.40 -6.89
N VAL A 256 -13.68 -14.82 -6.68
CA VAL A 256 -14.82 -15.48 -6.03
C VAL A 256 -16.08 -15.24 -6.88
N PRO A 257 -16.87 -16.29 -7.22
CA PRO A 257 -18.04 -16.14 -8.08
C PRO A 257 -19.16 -15.31 -7.44
N PHE A 258 -19.94 -14.63 -8.28
CA PHE A 258 -21.09 -13.80 -7.91
C PHE A 258 -22.31 -14.63 -7.52
N ARG A 259 -22.31 -15.23 -6.34
CA ARG A 259 -23.41 -16.08 -5.87
C ARG A 259 -23.78 -15.91 -4.41
N TYR A 260 -23.07 -15.04 -3.69
CA TYR A 260 -23.24 -14.85 -2.26
C TYR A 260 -24.14 -13.64 -2.00
N ASP A 261 -24.88 -13.66 -0.89
CA ASP A 261 -25.71 -12.53 -0.45
C ASP A 261 -24.91 -11.49 0.33
N TYR A 262 -23.72 -11.86 0.79
CA TYR A 262 -22.79 -10.98 1.48
C TYR A 262 -21.39 -11.56 1.44
N ILE A 263 -20.39 -10.71 1.25
CA ILE A 263 -18.96 -11.01 1.46
C ILE A 263 -18.34 -9.81 2.17
N LYS A 264 -17.45 -10.06 3.13
CA LYS A 264 -16.58 -9.03 3.72
C LYS A 264 -15.15 -9.52 3.89
N PHE A 265 -14.19 -8.60 3.79
CA PHE A 265 -12.83 -8.84 4.27
C PHE A 265 -12.82 -8.91 5.80
N LEU A 266 -12.00 -9.81 6.35
CA LEU A 266 -11.66 -9.77 7.76
C LEU A 266 -10.73 -8.60 8.09
N PHE A 267 -9.77 -8.35 7.20
CA PHE A 267 -8.82 -7.26 7.33
C PHE A 267 -8.49 -6.69 5.94
N LEU A 268 -8.95 -5.46 5.67
CA LEU A 268 -8.81 -4.83 4.34
C LEU A 268 -7.36 -4.72 3.86
N LYS A 269 -6.40 -4.54 4.78
CA LYS A 269 -4.98 -4.40 4.44
C LYS A 269 -4.29 -5.73 4.11
N ASP A 270 -4.92 -6.87 4.41
CA ASP A 270 -4.40 -8.21 4.11
C ASP A 270 -5.46 -9.06 3.43
N ALA A 271 -5.53 -8.95 2.10
CA ALA A 271 -6.45 -9.72 1.29
C ALA A 271 -6.05 -11.20 1.11
N SER A 272 -4.96 -11.66 1.75
CA SER A 272 -4.68 -13.10 1.86
C SER A 272 -5.52 -13.75 2.96
N GLN A 273 -6.08 -12.95 3.88
CA GLN A 273 -6.94 -13.44 4.94
C GLN A 273 -8.24 -14.01 4.36
N PRO A 274 -8.84 -14.99 5.06
CA PRO A 274 -10.15 -15.49 4.71
C PRO A 274 -11.23 -14.40 4.64
N LEU A 275 -12.28 -14.68 3.88
CA LEU A 275 -13.45 -13.84 3.69
C LEU A 275 -14.62 -14.44 4.45
N ILE A 276 -15.38 -13.60 5.15
CA ILE A 276 -16.68 -14.04 5.69
C ILE A 276 -17.70 -13.91 4.56
N ALA A 277 -18.43 -14.99 4.29
CA ALA A 277 -19.46 -15.03 3.27
C ALA A 277 -20.79 -15.51 3.85
N ARG A 278 -21.89 -15.07 3.24
CA ARG A 278 -23.25 -15.48 3.59
C ARG A 278 -24.07 -15.81 2.36
N THR A 279 -24.91 -16.85 2.46
CA THR A 279 -25.99 -17.16 1.52
C THR A 279 -27.24 -17.50 2.32
N GLY A 280 -28.37 -16.85 2.00
CA GLY A 280 -29.54 -16.83 2.88
C GLY A 280 -29.15 -16.32 4.27
N ASP A 281 -29.51 -17.08 5.30
CA ASP A 281 -29.18 -16.76 6.70
C ASP A 281 -27.95 -17.50 7.22
N LYS A 282 -27.19 -18.16 6.34
CA LYS A 282 -26.06 -19.00 6.72
C LYS A 282 -24.73 -18.38 6.35
N TYR A 283 -23.85 -18.29 7.35
CA TYR A 283 -22.49 -17.79 7.26
C TYR A 283 -21.48 -18.93 7.17
N GLY A 284 -20.40 -18.65 6.46
CA GLY A 284 -19.22 -19.50 6.33
C GLY A 284 -17.97 -18.67 6.09
N LEU A 285 -16.86 -19.36 5.84
CA LEU A 285 -15.56 -18.75 5.61
C LEU A 285 -14.98 -19.25 4.29
N LEU A 286 -14.55 -18.33 3.44
CA LEU A 286 -13.92 -18.62 2.15
C LEU A 286 -12.44 -18.24 2.20
N SER A 287 -11.60 -18.93 1.44
CA SER A 287 -10.29 -18.39 1.07
C SER A 287 -10.46 -17.17 0.17
N SER A 288 -9.39 -16.40 -0.03
CA SER A 288 -9.35 -15.32 -1.02
C SER A 288 -9.60 -15.79 -2.47
N SER A 289 -9.41 -17.08 -2.75
CA SER A 289 -9.74 -17.74 -4.02
C SER A 289 -11.16 -18.35 -4.07
N GLY A 290 -11.97 -18.15 -3.03
CA GLY A 290 -13.35 -18.62 -2.98
C GLY A 290 -13.55 -20.08 -2.62
N LYS A 291 -12.48 -20.79 -2.23
CA LYS A 291 -12.58 -22.14 -1.66
C LYS A 291 -13.22 -22.05 -0.28
N GLU A 292 -14.23 -22.86 -0.03
CA GLU A 292 -14.84 -22.96 1.30
C GLU A 292 -13.83 -23.55 2.29
N LEU A 293 -13.50 -22.76 3.32
CA LEU A 293 -12.70 -23.19 4.47
C LEU A 293 -13.62 -23.66 5.61
N ILE A 294 -14.72 -22.94 5.79
CA ILE A 294 -15.81 -23.29 6.71
C ILE A 294 -17.11 -23.24 5.91
N PRO A 295 -17.88 -24.34 5.84
CA PRO A 295 -19.15 -24.38 5.11
C PRO A 295 -20.13 -23.28 5.56
N LEU A 296 -20.95 -22.79 4.63
CA LEU A 296 -22.02 -21.83 4.92
C LEU A 296 -23.18 -22.52 5.63
N GLN A 297 -23.03 -22.80 6.92
CA GLN A 297 -24.00 -23.57 7.72
C GLN A 297 -24.37 -22.93 9.06
N TYR A 298 -23.62 -21.91 9.49
CA TYR A 298 -23.79 -21.28 10.80
C TYR A 298 -24.74 -20.08 10.73
N ASP A 299 -25.54 -19.86 11.78
CA ASP A 299 -26.44 -18.70 11.86
C ASP A 299 -25.68 -17.38 12.06
N ASP A 300 -24.48 -17.46 12.64
CA ASP A 300 -23.54 -16.34 12.77
C ASP A 300 -22.10 -16.84 12.72
N LEU A 301 -21.19 -16.02 12.20
CA LEU A 301 -19.76 -16.26 12.18
C LEU A 301 -19.00 -14.95 12.33
N GLN A 302 -18.21 -14.83 13.40
CA GLN A 302 -17.42 -13.63 13.69
C GLN A 302 -15.98 -14.01 14.04
N SER A 303 -15.02 -13.26 13.51
CA SER A 303 -13.64 -13.32 13.98
C SER A 303 -13.55 -12.75 15.39
N ILE A 304 -12.93 -13.51 16.29
CA ILE A 304 -12.74 -13.13 17.71
C ILE A 304 -11.25 -13.07 18.08
N SER A 305 -10.37 -13.57 17.22
CA SER A 305 -8.92 -13.44 17.27
C SER A 305 -8.34 -13.73 15.88
N ALA A 306 -7.04 -13.51 15.70
CA ALA A 306 -6.33 -14.04 14.53
C ALA A 306 -6.55 -15.56 14.45
N GLY A 307 -7.35 -16.00 13.47
CA GLY A 307 -7.59 -17.42 13.19
C GLY A 307 -8.58 -18.14 14.08
N LEU A 308 -9.21 -17.44 15.00
CA LEU A 308 -10.28 -17.96 15.84
C LEU A 308 -11.57 -17.23 15.52
N TYR A 309 -12.62 -18.02 15.37
CA TYR A 309 -13.96 -17.53 15.07
C TYR A 309 -14.91 -18.05 16.13
N LYS A 310 -15.87 -17.22 16.53
CA LYS A 310 -17.09 -17.75 17.14
C LYS A 310 -18.09 -18.02 16.03
N VAL A 311 -18.77 -19.15 16.14
CA VAL A 311 -19.90 -19.50 15.29
C VAL A 311 -21.09 -19.81 16.16
N SER A 312 -22.29 -19.51 15.64
CA SER A 312 -23.53 -19.85 16.32
C SER A 312 -24.42 -20.79 15.51
N ASN A 313 -25.13 -21.66 16.23
CA ASN A 313 -26.29 -22.40 15.74
C ASN A 313 -27.38 -22.27 16.80
N ALA A 314 -28.60 -21.89 16.39
CA ALA A 314 -29.75 -21.71 17.28
C ALA A 314 -29.44 -20.83 18.52
N GLY A 315 -28.64 -19.77 18.32
CA GLY A 315 -28.30 -18.80 19.36
C GLY A 315 -27.24 -19.24 20.38
N LYS A 316 -26.66 -20.44 20.24
CA LYS A 316 -25.53 -20.91 21.07
C LYS A 316 -24.22 -20.84 20.30
N TYR A 317 -23.16 -20.41 20.96
CA TYR A 317 -21.85 -20.15 20.40
C TYR A 317 -20.82 -21.23 20.75
N LYS A 318 -19.94 -21.51 19.78
CA LYS A 318 -18.71 -22.29 19.94
C LYS A 318 -17.53 -21.53 19.36
N VAL A 319 -16.33 -21.82 19.85
CA VAL A 319 -15.09 -21.37 19.18
C VAL A 319 -14.68 -22.41 18.16
N ILE A 320 -14.38 -21.96 16.95
CA ILE A 320 -13.77 -22.76 15.89
C ILE A 320 -12.49 -22.09 15.41
N ASN A 321 -11.59 -22.88 14.84
CA ASN A 321 -10.43 -22.36 14.13
C ASN A 321 -10.71 -22.13 12.62
N ALA A 322 -9.72 -21.63 11.87
CA ALA A 322 -9.84 -21.35 10.44
C ALA A 322 -10.11 -22.59 9.55
N ALA A 323 -9.86 -23.81 10.04
CA ALA A 323 -10.24 -25.05 9.36
C ALA A 323 -11.61 -25.60 9.80
N GLY A 324 -12.39 -24.83 10.57
CA GLY A 324 -13.71 -25.25 11.02
C GLY A 324 -13.72 -26.29 12.14
N ARG A 325 -12.57 -26.59 12.75
CA ARG A 325 -12.53 -27.47 13.93
C ARG A 325 -13.09 -26.73 15.14
N ILE A 326 -14.11 -27.31 15.77
CA ILE A 326 -14.61 -26.87 17.07
C ILE A 326 -13.54 -27.10 18.14
N LEU A 327 -13.21 -26.03 18.86
CA LEU A 327 -12.23 -26.03 19.94
C LEU A 327 -12.91 -26.17 21.31
N THR A 328 -14.04 -25.51 21.52
CA THR A 328 -14.78 -25.58 22.79
C THR A 328 -15.53 -26.90 22.93
N GLY A 329 -15.34 -27.60 24.05
CA GLY A 329 -16.05 -28.85 24.37
C GLY A 329 -17.55 -28.69 24.71
N GLN A 330 -18.02 -27.46 24.92
CA GLN A 330 -19.42 -27.14 25.19
C GLN A 330 -19.86 -25.87 24.46
N GLU A 331 -21.16 -25.57 24.51
CA GLU A 331 -21.76 -24.37 23.91
C GLU A 331 -22.01 -23.28 24.97
N TYR A 332 -21.97 -22.03 24.53
CA TYR A 332 -22.11 -20.83 25.36
C TYR A 332 -23.21 -19.91 24.84
N ASP A 333 -23.84 -19.13 25.71
CA ASP A 333 -24.79 -18.08 25.32
C ASP A 333 -24.09 -16.89 24.66
N HIS A 334 -22.85 -16.62 25.07
CA HIS A 334 -22.04 -15.56 24.51
C HIS A 334 -20.55 -15.88 24.65
N ILE A 335 -19.77 -15.50 23.63
CA ILE A 335 -18.31 -15.52 23.63
C ILE A 335 -17.82 -14.15 23.13
N GLY A 336 -16.99 -13.50 23.95
CA GLY A 336 -16.34 -12.24 23.63
C GLY A 336 -15.16 -12.39 22.68
N VAL A 337 -14.49 -11.28 22.38
CA VAL A 337 -13.20 -11.32 21.67
C VAL A 337 -12.09 -11.82 22.60
N TYR A 338 -11.06 -12.40 22.01
CA TYR A 338 -9.86 -12.79 22.74
C TYR A 338 -8.97 -11.58 23.04
N VAL A 339 -8.60 -11.42 24.30
CA VAL A 339 -7.61 -10.44 24.77
C VAL A 339 -6.62 -11.18 25.64
N ASN A 340 -5.33 -11.06 25.34
CA ASN A 340 -4.25 -11.78 26.05
C ASN A 340 -4.55 -13.28 26.20
N GLY A 341 -5.02 -13.89 25.11
CA GLY A 341 -5.28 -15.31 25.04
C GLY A 341 -6.55 -15.83 25.69
N LYS A 342 -7.42 -14.93 26.17
CA LYS A 342 -8.68 -15.31 26.81
C LYS A 342 -9.86 -14.59 26.19
N ALA A 343 -10.96 -15.31 26.00
CA ALA A 343 -12.27 -14.73 25.78
C ALA A 343 -13.14 -14.91 27.03
N THR A 344 -13.90 -13.87 27.39
CA THR A 344 -14.99 -14.04 28.36
C THR A 344 -16.12 -14.81 27.70
N ALA A 345 -16.70 -15.77 28.41
CA ALA A 345 -17.87 -16.51 27.94
C ALA A 345 -18.93 -16.67 29.04
N TYR A 346 -20.19 -16.82 28.61
CA TYR A 346 -21.34 -16.98 29.49
C TYR A 346 -22.12 -18.25 29.17
N LYS A 347 -22.52 -18.98 30.21
CA LYS A 347 -23.44 -20.11 30.14
C LYS A 347 -24.50 -19.93 31.24
N GLY A 348 -25.71 -19.55 30.85
CA GLY A 348 -26.70 -18.96 31.75
C GLY A 348 -26.12 -17.69 32.40
N GLN A 349 -26.25 -17.61 33.72
CA GLN A 349 -25.67 -16.52 34.52
C GLN A 349 -24.19 -16.74 34.89
N GLN A 350 -23.62 -17.91 34.57
CA GLN A 350 -22.24 -18.24 34.93
C GLN A 350 -21.26 -17.64 33.92
N LYS A 351 -20.33 -16.83 34.43
CA LYS A 351 -19.19 -16.30 33.67
C LYS A 351 -18.01 -17.25 33.78
N THR A 352 -17.33 -17.51 32.67
CA THR A 352 -16.05 -18.22 32.62
C THR A 352 -15.09 -17.54 31.63
N PHE A 353 -13.86 -18.04 31.54
CA PHE A 353 -12.90 -17.68 30.52
C PHE A 353 -12.57 -18.89 29.67
N ILE A 354 -12.46 -18.67 28.35
CA ILE A 354 -12.04 -19.66 27.37
C ILE A 354 -10.66 -19.24 26.88
N ASP A 355 -9.68 -20.13 26.98
CA ASP A 355 -8.35 -19.91 26.38
C ASP A 355 -8.37 -20.20 24.86
N THR A 356 -7.27 -19.95 24.16
CA THR A 356 -7.21 -20.16 22.69
C THR A 356 -7.24 -21.63 22.26
N LEU A 357 -7.21 -22.55 23.22
CA LEU A 357 -7.41 -23.98 23.01
C LEU A 357 -8.87 -24.38 23.12
N GLY A 358 -9.73 -23.49 23.61
CA GLY A 358 -11.15 -23.76 23.83
C GLY A 358 -11.45 -24.32 25.23
N GLU A 359 -10.44 -24.39 26.10
CA GLU A 359 -10.57 -24.88 27.46
C GLU A 359 -11.16 -23.80 28.37
N ALA A 360 -12.08 -24.21 29.25
CA ALA A 360 -12.82 -23.31 30.12
C ALA A 360 -12.30 -23.39 31.57
N GLY A 361 -12.07 -22.25 32.21
CA GLY A 361 -11.72 -22.21 33.63
C GLY A 361 -11.03 -20.93 34.08
N ASN A 362 -10.59 -20.90 35.35
CA ASN A 362 -9.68 -19.89 35.86
C ASN A 362 -8.28 -20.15 35.30
N PHE A 363 -8.10 -19.92 34.01
CA PHE A 363 -6.80 -20.01 33.36
C PHE A 363 -5.82 -19.10 34.09
N GLN A 364 -4.82 -19.71 34.72
CA GLN A 364 -3.59 -19.02 35.10
C GLN A 364 -2.67 -19.11 33.88
N PRO A 365 -2.36 -17.99 33.20
CA PRO A 365 -1.33 -18.01 32.19
C PRO A 365 -0.07 -18.61 32.80
N SER A 366 0.64 -19.45 32.06
CA SER A 366 2.06 -19.62 32.34
C SER A 366 2.76 -18.31 31.95
N ASP A 367 2.56 -17.31 32.80
CA ASP A 367 3.01 -15.92 32.78
C ASP A 367 2.60 -15.07 31.56
N ASP A 368 2.23 -13.80 31.78
CA ASP A 368 1.97 -12.76 30.77
C ASP A 368 3.21 -12.38 29.90
N LEU A 369 4.20 -13.28 29.81
CA LEU A 369 5.50 -13.05 29.20
C LEU A 369 5.44 -13.23 27.68
N GLY A 370 5.79 -12.17 26.95
CA GLY A 370 5.86 -12.14 25.49
C GLY A 370 5.39 -10.80 24.93
N TYR A 371 5.61 -10.59 23.64
CA TYR A 371 5.32 -9.30 22.99
C TYR A 371 4.06 -9.37 22.15
N THR A 372 3.17 -8.40 22.29
CA THR A 372 1.95 -8.32 21.47
C THR A 372 2.19 -7.77 20.09
N ASP A 373 3.28 -7.05 19.87
CA ASP A 373 3.65 -6.42 18.61
C ASP A 373 5.17 -6.52 18.39
N LEU A 374 5.57 -6.44 17.12
CA LEU A 374 6.96 -6.59 16.72
C LEU A 374 7.82 -5.40 17.16
N LYS A 375 7.25 -4.20 17.25
CA LYS A 375 7.99 -3.00 17.64
C LYS A 375 8.48 -3.12 19.06
N SER A 376 7.60 -3.41 20.02
CA SER A 376 7.98 -3.65 21.41
C SER A 376 8.96 -4.81 21.55
N LEU A 377 8.82 -5.88 20.76
CA LEU A 377 9.79 -6.97 20.75
C LEU A 377 11.19 -6.48 20.33
N PHE A 378 11.29 -5.74 19.23
CA PHE A 378 12.58 -5.29 18.70
C PHE A 378 13.17 -4.12 19.50
N ASP A 379 12.34 -3.28 20.12
CA ASP A 379 12.78 -2.25 21.05
C ASP A 379 13.38 -2.90 22.32
N ASP A 380 12.69 -3.87 22.94
CA ASP A 380 13.23 -4.60 24.10
C ASP A 380 14.47 -5.43 23.73
N PHE A 381 14.53 -5.98 22.52
CA PHE A 381 15.76 -6.61 22.02
C PHE A 381 16.92 -5.61 21.95
N ALA A 382 16.69 -4.42 21.36
CA ALA A 382 17.73 -3.39 21.29
C ALA A 382 18.16 -2.92 22.68
N LEU A 383 17.22 -2.78 23.61
CA LEU A 383 17.50 -2.46 25.01
C LEU A 383 18.37 -3.54 25.66
N ALA A 384 18.02 -4.82 25.49
CA ALA A 384 18.79 -5.94 26.02
C ALA A 384 20.21 -6.00 25.45
N MET A 385 20.38 -5.77 24.14
CA MET A 385 21.68 -5.78 23.48
C MET A 385 22.53 -4.52 23.74
N ASN A 386 21.93 -3.46 24.28
CA ASN A 386 22.65 -2.25 24.70
C ASN A 386 23.02 -2.29 26.19
N ALA A 387 22.52 -3.27 26.95
CA ALA A 387 22.71 -3.35 28.39
C ALA A 387 24.16 -3.71 28.74
N GLU A 388 24.65 -3.19 29.87
CA GLU A 388 26.01 -3.51 30.34
C GLU A 388 26.15 -4.95 30.86
N ASN A 389 25.03 -5.58 31.22
CA ASN A 389 24.98 -6.96 31.70
C ASN A 389 23.84 -7.73 31.03
N ASP A 390 23.89 -9.05 31.16
CA ASP A 390 23.00 -9.95 30.44
C ASP A 390 21.61 -10.12 31.08
N SER A 391 21.28 -9.42 32.18
CA SER A 391 19.99 -9.61 32.88
C SER A 391 18.79 -9.27 31.99
N LEU A 392 18.89 -8.19 31.20
CA LEU A 392 17.85 -7.82 30.23
C LEU A 392 17.81 -8.80 29.06
N LEU A 393 18.94 -9.40 28.70
CA LEU A 393 19.03 -10.41 27.66
C LEU A 393 18.36 -11.72 28.10
N GLU A 394 18.55 -12.12 29.35
CA GLU A 394 17.91 -13.27 29.96
C GLU A 394 16.39 -13.08 30.04
N LEU A 395 15.94 -11.91 30.49
CA LEU A 395 14.52 -11.55 30.51
C LEU A 395 13.91 -11.54 29.10
N PHE A 396 14.64 -11.01 28.11
CA PHE A 396 14.21 -11.03 26.71
C PHE A 396 14.03 -12.47 26.21
N CYS A 397 15.00 -13.35 26.46
CA CYS A 397 14.94 -14.76 26.10
C CYS A 397 13.77 -15.46 26.78
N LYS A 398 13.51 -15.18 28.06
CA LYS A 398 12.35 -15.72 28.80
C LYS A 398 11.02 -15.31 28.17
N LYS A 399 10.88 -14.05 27.72
CA LYS A 399 9.66 -13.53 27.09
C LYS A 399 9.40 -14.14 25.71
N VAL A 400 10.45 -14.32 24.90
CA VAL A 400 10.30 -14.71 23.49
C VAL A 400 10.39 -16.21 23.26
N CYS A 401 11.00 -17.00 24.16
CA CYS A 401 11.03 -18.46 23.99
C CYS A 401 9.67 -19.10 24.29
N PRO A 402 9.36 -20.28 23.70
CA PRO A 402 8.12 -21.00 23.96
C PRO A 402 8.04 -21.45 25.42
N ASP A 403 6.82 -21.43 25.96
CA ASP A 403 6.46 -21.97 27.26
C ASP A 403 5.54 -23.18 27.10
N LYS A 404 5.06 -23.74 28.22
CA LYS A 404 4.18 -24.91 28.23
C LYS A 404 2.88 -24.62 27.47
N HIS A 405 2.25 -23.47 27.71
CA HIS A 405 1.02 -23.06 27.03
C HIS A 405 1.21 -22.95 25.52
N THR A 406 2.32 -22.33 25.11
CA THR A 406 2.73 -22.23 23.71
C THR A 406 2.83 -23.63 23.09
N LEU A 407 3.49 -24.58 23.75
CA LEU A 407 3.64 -25.95 23.28
C LEU A 407 2.30 -26.68 23.18
N ASP A 408 1.45 -26.58 24.22
CA ASP A 408 0.12 -27.18 24.26
C ASP A 408 -0.73 -26.65 23.10
N PHE A 409 -0.69 -25.33 22.85
CA PHE A 409 -1.31 -24.72 21.67
C PHE A 409 -0.82 -25.35 20.39
N MET A 410 0.49 -25.44 20.18
CA MET A 410 1.03 -25.97 18.94
C MET A 410 0.68 -27.45 18.71
N ILE A 411 0.68 -28.27 19.77
CA ILE A 411 0.34 -29.70 19.72
C ILE A 411 -1.13 -29.87 19.35
N GLN A 412 -2.04 -29.22 20.08
CA GLN A 412 -3.47 -29.28 19.79
C GLN A 412 -3.78 -28.72 18.41
N ALA A 413 -3.05 -27.68 18.02
CA ALA A 413 -3.16 -27.07 16.72
C ALA A 413 -2.57 -27.91 15.57
N ASN A 414 -1.89 -29.01 15.88
CA ASN A 414 -1.19 -29.83 14.92
C ASN A 414 -0.29 -28.99 13.99
N LEU A 415 0.39 -27.98 14.55
CA LEU A 415 1.28 -27.10 13.80
C LEU A 415 2.53 -27.90 13.40
N LYS A 416 2.74 -28.15 12.11
CA LYS A 416 3.88 -28.94 11.64
C LYS A 416 5.15 -28.10 11.50
N TYR A 417 5.77 -27.68 12.61
CA TYR A 417 7.19 -27.29 12.61
C TYR A 417 8.02 -28.56 12.71
N SER A 418 8.36 -29.16 11.56
CA SER A 418 8.72 -30.58 11.46
C SER A 418 9.95 -31.03 12.26
N THR A 419 10.79 -30.13 12.78
CA THR A 419 11.89 -30.48 13.69
C THR A 419 11.61 -30.11 15.15
N PHE A 420 11.11 -28.91 15.44
CA PHE A 420 11.10 -28.38 16.81
C PHE A 420 10.06 -29.02 17.73
N ILE A 421 8.79 -29.10 17.29
CA ILE A 421 7.76 -29.83 18.07
C ILE A 421 8.11 -31.30 18.14
N THR A 422 8.57 -31.86 17.02
CA THR A 422 9.00 -33.26 16.95
C THR A 422 10.08 -33.56 17.99
N ASP A 423 11.04 -32.66 18.18
CA ASP A 423 12.15 -32.83 19.12
C ASP A 423 11.70 -32.64 20.58
N ILE A 424 10.82 -31.68 20.89
CA ILE A 424 10.26 -31.52 22.24
C ILE A 424 9.33 -32.69 22.59
N VAL A 425 8.41 -33.07 21.70
CA VAL A 425 7.45 -34.18 21.90
C VAL A 425 8.19 -35.53 22.01
N ARG A 426 9.33 -35.69 21.35
CA ARG A 426 10.21 -36.86 21.51
C ARG A 426 11.16 -36.79 22.71
N ASN A 427 10.97 -35.81 23.61
CA ASN A 427 11.81 -35.57 24.79
C ASN A 427 13.31 -35.40 24.47
N LYS A 428 13.66 -34.88 23.29
CA LYS A 428 15.07 -34.57 22.97
C LYS A 428 15.58 -33.34 23.72
N TYR A 429 14.69 -32.37 23.98
CA TYR A 429 15.02 -31.10 24.62
C TYR A 429 13.90 -30.65 25.57
N THR A 430 14.28 -29.95 26.64
CA THR A 430 13.32 -29.27 27.54
C THR A 430 13.09 -27.83 27.08
N LEU A 431 12.00 -27.21 27.53
CA LEU A 431 11.75 -25.77 27.32
C LEU A 431 12.88 -24.91 27.90
N GLU A 432 13.46 -25.35 29.03
CA GLU A 432 14.59 -24.66 29.65
C GLU A 432 15.84 -24.73 28.76
N TYR A 433 16.17 -25.91 28.23
CA TYR A 433 17.30 -26.08 27.32
C TYR A 433 17.20 -25.17 26.08
N ILE A 434 15.99 -25.01 25.55
CA ILE A 434 15.73 -24.10 24.42
C ILE A 434 16.04 -22.66 24.82
N ARG A 435 15.54 -22.22 25.99
CA ARG A 435 15.77 -20.87 26.50
C ARG A 435 17.26 -20.60 26.72
N GLU A 436 17.97 -21.54 27.33
CA GLU A 436 19.42 -21.48 27.54
C GLU A 436 20.18 -21.42 26.21
N SER A 437 19.78 -22.21 25.22
CA SER A 437 20.38 -22.20 23.88
C SER A 437 20.18 -20.87 23.16
N TRP A 438 19.00 -20.27 23.35
CA TRP A 438 18.68 -18.95 22.79
C TRP A 438 19.50 -17.86 23.47
N PHE A 439 19.55 -17.88 24.81
CA PHE A 439 20.35 -16.97 25.62
C PHE A 439 21.83 -17.05 25.26
N SER A 440 22.41 -18.26 25.21
CA SER A 440 23.82 -18.47 24.86
C SER A 440 24.18 -17.88 23.49
N ARG A 441 23.34 -18.08 22.48
CA ARG A 441 23.58 -17.52 21.13
C ARG A 441 23.48 -16.00 21.09
N LEU A 442 22.51 -15.43 21.79
CA LEU A 442 22.40 -13.98 21.87
C LEU A 442 23.52 -13.38 22.71
N GLN A 443 23.99 -14.07 23.74
CA GLN A 443 25.12 -13.65 24.55
C GLN A 443 26.41 -13.62 23.72
N ASP A 444 26.65 -14.64 22.89
CA ASP A 444 27.76 -14.64 21.92
C ASP A 444 27.67 -13.42 20.98
N THR A 445 26.47 -13.13 20.50
CA THR A 445 26.20 -11.98 19.64
C THR A 445 26.42 -10.66 20.39
N HIS A 446 25.96 -10.56 21.63
CA HIS A 446 26.09 -9.38 22.48
C HIS A 446 27.56 -9.06 22.73
N ARG A 447 28.35 -10.08 23.09
CA ARG A 447 29.82 -9.96 23.24
C ARG A 447 30.49 -9.53 21.94
N TYR A 448 30.15 -10.16 20.82
CA TYR A 448 30.70 -9.79 19.52
C TYR A 448 30.39 -8.34 19.15
N TRP A 449 29.16 -7.88 19.37
CA TRP A 449 28.75 -6.51 19.12
C TRP A 449 29.45 -5.52 20.04
N ALA A 450 29.58 -5.83 21.33
CA ALA A 450 30.29 -4.99 22.28
C ALA A 450 31.76 -4.83 21.89
N ALA A 451 32.43 -5.93 21.51
CA ALA A 451 33.82 -5.91 21.05
C ALA A 451 34.04 -5.09 19.76
N ASN A 452 32.98 -4.88 18.96
CA ASN A 452 33.03 -4.11 17.71
C ASN A 452 32.40 -2.70 17.83
N GLY A 453 32.10 -2.25 19.05
CA GLY A 453 31.52 -0.92 19.31
C GLY A 453 30.11 -0.73 18.72
N LEU A 454 29.33 -1.82 18.62
CA LEU A 454 27.97 -1.81 18.08
C LEU A 454 26.89 -1.66 19.16
N THR A 455 27.26 -1.70 20.45
CA THR A 455 26.35 -1.58 21.60
C THR A 455 26.27 -0.13 22.12
N GLY A 456 25.30 0.15 23.00
CA GLY A 456 25.08 1.47 23.64
C GLY A 456 24.41 2.53 22.75
N LYS A 457 24.26 2.25 21.45
CA LYS A 457 23.60 3.14 20.46
C LYS A 457 22.67 2.38 19.53
N LEU A 458 22.44 1.09 19.75
CA LEU A 458 21.63 0.27 18.87
C LEU A 458 20.17 0.74 18.90
N ARG A 459 19.59 1.00 17.73
CA ARG A 459 18.20 1.44 17.58
C ARG A 459 17.52 0.65 16.48
N TYR A 460 16.29 0.23 16.73
CA TYR A 460 15.44 -0.34 15.70
C TYR A 460 14.99 0.76 14.72
N THR A 461 15.14 0.52 13.41
CA THR A 461 14.83 1.52 12.37
C THR A 461 13.82 1.02 11.32
N GLY A 462 13.26 -0.17 11.51
CA GLY A 462 12.30 -0.74 10.57
C GLY A 462 10.97 0.02 10.57
N LYS A 463 10.40 0.20 9.36
CA LYS A 463 8.96 0.46 9.19
C LYS A 463 8.29 -0.90 9.12
N GLU A 464 7.26 -1.12 9.95
CA GLU A 464 6.59 -2.41 10.07
C GLU A 464 6.03 -2.86 8.72
N TYR A 465 6.52 -3.99 8.22
CA TYR A 465 5.86 -4.75 7.16
C TYR A 465 5.47 -6.10 7.74
N LEU A 466 4.26 -6.17 8.29
CA LEU A 466 3.59 -7.44 8.58
C LEU A 466 3.29 -8.11 7.25
N ASN A 467 4.22 -8.93 6.75
CA ASN A 467 3.86 -9.98 5.82
C ASN A 467 3.42 -11.17 6.68
N THR A 468 2.14 -11.20 7.01
CA THR A 468 1.52 -12.31 7.71
C THR A 468 1.53 -13.52 6.77
N TYR A 469 2.39 -14.51 7.02
CA TYR A 469 2.27 -15.80 6.35
C TYR A 469 1.49 -16.75 7.25
N LEU A 470 0.30 -17.11 6.82
CA LEU A 470 -0.49 -18.18 7.42
C LEU A 470 0.14 -19.51 7.02
N TRP A 471 1.02 -20.04 7.86
CA TRP A 471 1.72 -21.31 7.57
C TRP A 471 0.89 -22.56 7.86
N ASN A 472 -0.37 -22.42 8.31
CA ASN A 472 -1.27 -23.54 8.51
C ASN A 472 -2.73 -23.07 8.35
N GLU A 473 -3.44 -23.56 7.34
CA GLU A 473 -4.88 -23.27 7.12
C GLU A 473 -5.74 -23.67 8.34
N LYS A 474 -5.19 -24.47 9.26
CA LYS A 474 -5.88 -24.95 10.47
C LYS A 474 -5.97 -23.93 11.61
N TYR A 475 -4.98 -23.05 11.78
CA TYR A 475 -4.98 -22.02 12.82
C TYR A 475 -4.30 -20.79 12.22
N ALA A 476 -4.93 -19.61 12.25
CA ALA A 476 -4.29 -18.43 11.67
C ALA A 476 -3.20 -17.93 12.62
N VAL A 477 -2.00 -18.47 12.43
CA VAL A 477 -0.81 -18.11 13.18
C VAL A 477 -0.04 -17.09 12.35
N GLU A 478 0.23 -15.92 12.92
CA GLU A 478 1.05 -14.90 12.25
C GLU A 478 2.52 -15.32 12.37
N THR A 479 3.27 -15.32 11.26
CA THR A 479 4.69 -15.65 11.27
C THR A 479 5.53 -14.49 10.75
N PHE A 480 6.69 -14.27 11.35
CA PHE A 480 7.67 -13.28 10.97
C PHE A 480 9.03 -13.99 10.75
N MET A 481 9.44 -14.03 9.49
CA MET A 481 10.66 -14.75 9.06
C MET A 481 11.68 -13.83 8.37
N LYS A 482 11.42 -12.52 8.33
CA LYS A 482 12.30 -11.58 7.63
C LYS A 482 13.45 -11.14 8.55
N PRO A 483 14.62 -10.81 7.98
CA PRO A 483 15.63 -10.10 8.74
C PRO A 483 15.14 -8.70 9.11
N VAL A 484 15.67 -8.20 10.21
CA VAL A 484 15.36 -6.93 10.85
C VAL A 484 16.63 -6.09 10.85
N PHE A 485 16.52 -4.80 10.57
CA PHE A 485 17.66 -3.90 10.55
C PHE A 485 17.63 -2.96 11.75
N PHE A 486 18.79 -2.79 12.35
CA PHE A 486 19.08 -1.87 13.43
C PHE A 486 20.19 -0.91 12.97
N THR A 487 20.32 0.21 13.65
CA THR A 487 21.44 1.15 13.45
C THR A 487 22.24 1.30 14.73
N ALA A 488 23.56 1.30 14.63
CA ALA A 488 24.48 1.65 15.70
C ALA A 488 25.42 2.74 15.20
N GLY A 489 25.06 4.01 15.45
CA GLY A 489 25.73 5.14 14.80
C GLY A 489 25.46 5.17 13.29
N ASP A 490 26.53 5.17 12.51
CA ASP A 490 26.53 5.13 11.04
C ASP A 490 26.44 3.69 10.46
N LYS A 491 26.54 2.67 11.31
CA LYS A 491 26.51 1.26 10.89
C LYS A 491 25.09 0.71 10.90
N SER A 492 24.77 -0.09 9.88
CA SER A 492 23.55 -0.92 9.85
C SER A 492 23.87 -2.34 10.30
N VAL A 493 23.06 -2.86 11.23
CA VAL A 493 23.21 -4.18 11.81
C VAL A 493 21.98 -5.01 11.46
N LYS A 494 22.17 -6.22 10.92
CA LYS A 494 21.10 -7.10 10.49
C LYS A 494 20.87 -8.19 11.54
N PHE A 495 19.71 -8.24 12.18
CA PHE A 495 19.32 -9.34 13.06
C PHE A 495 18.31 -10.24 12.36
N GLN A 496 18.46 -11.56 12.50
CA GLN A 496 17.48 -12.51 12.01
C GLN A 496 17.02 -13.40 13.19
N PRO A 497 15.88 -13.07 13.82
CA PRO A 497 15.39 -13.82 14.97
C PRO A 497 14.97 -15.26 14.64
N ASN A 498 14.74 -15.55 13.34
CA ASN A 498 14.25 -16.81 12.77
C ASN A 498 12.89 -17.29 13.34
N ASP A 499 11.89 -17.38 12.45
CA ASP A 499 10.56 -17.94 12.71
C ASP A 499 9.91 -17.48 14.02
N LEU A 500 9.79 -16.15 14.18
CA LEU A 500 8.87 -15.60 15.17
C LEU A 500 7.46 -15.95 14.74
N THR A 501 6.67 -16.45 15.68
CA THR A 501 5.33 -16.92 15.42
C THR A 501 4.44 -16.42 16.55
N ARG A 502 3.36 -15.73 16.19
CA ARG A 502 2.45 -15.11 17.15
C ARG A 502 1.43 -16.15 17.58
N ILE A 503 1.63 -16.67 18.79
CA ILE A 503 0.74 -17.64 19.43
C ILE A 503 0.05 -16.90 20.56
N ASP A 504 -1.27 -17.00 20.62
CA ASP A 504 -2.06 -16.39 21.70
C ASP A 504 -1.92 -14.85 21.78
N GLY A 505 -1.69 -14.21 20.63
CA GLY A 505 -1.42 -12.78 20.54
C GLY A 505 0.01 -12.38 20.95
N ARG A 506 0.86 -13.32 21.36
CA ARG A 506 2.25 -13.09 21.78
C ARG A 506 3.26 -13.67 20.78
N TRP A 507 4.28 -12.91 20.42
CA TRP A 507 5.38 -13.37 19.56
C TRP A 507 6.31 -14.31 20.33
N LYS A 508 6.48 -15.53 19.80
CA LYS A 508 7.36 -16.56 20.33
C LYS A 508 8.34 -17.03 19.25
N ALA A 509 9.57 -17.35 19.64
CA ALA A 509 10.64 -17.80 18.74
C ALA A 509 10.76 -19.33 18.77
N PHE A 510 10.61 -19.96 17.61
CA PHE A 510 10.63 -21.44 17.49
C PHE A 510 11.88 -21.97 16.81
N LYS A 511 12.79 -21.08 16.45
CA LYS A 511 14.12 -21.40 15.96
C LYS A 511 15.14 -20.60 16.73
N LEU A 512 16.34 -21.17 16.82
CA LEU A 512 17.49 -20.44 17.34
C LEU A 512 17.84 -19.32 16.35
N PRO A 513 18.23 -18.14 16.85
CA PRO A 513 18.70 -17.07 15.98
C PRO A 513 19.92 -17.57 15.22
N THR A 514 20.01 -17.19 13.95
CA THR A 514 21.22 -17.41 13.15
C THR A 514 22.27 -16.46 13.68
N ARG A 515 23.53 -16.92 13.70
CA ARG A 515 24.65 -16.00 13.97
C ARG A 515 24.55 -14.84 12.99
N ILE A 516 24.56 -13.64 13.54
CA ILE A 516 24.41 -12.36 12.85
C ILE A 516 25.66 -12.03 12.08
#